data_AF-A0AAE2ZFQ3-F1
#
_entry.id   AF-A0AAE2ZFQ3-F1
#
_cell.length_a   1.000
_cell.length_b   1.000
_cell.length_c   1.000
_cell.angle_alpha   90.00
_cell.angle_beta   90.00
_cell.angle_gamma   90.00
#
_symmetry.space_group_name_H-M   'P 1'
#
loop_
_entity.id
_entity.type
_entity.pdbx_description
1 polymer ?
#
loop_
_entity_poly.entity_id
_entity_poly.type
_entity_poly.pdbx_seq_one_letter_code
_entity_poly.pdbx_strand_id
1 'polypeptide(L)'
;MKLKNNSLSAGGFAHPKFSDEPILIQHRTEPRIDSRLFAKRIGIKHKNLFELIKKHIKQLREFGSLPSFETESVKEVGARGVKYHRYYLLNENQFDFMCRIVRGRNHEQMTQFKLDVTKAFSKKRAAEPIRREYLPHYHESRDALRDLGAEKYHYINLARTENRLTGLLTGERASADEQQLGLLVCMQKIEQAAFQDAIDSGLSATQALREVSKRIEQFASLMSPTVRIGG
;
A
#
# COMPACT_ATOMS: atom_id res chain seq x y z
N MET A 1 46.86 -43.72 4.78
CA MET A 1 45.79 -44.48 4.09
C MET A 1 44.59 -43.57 3.90
N LYS A 2 44.09 -43.47 2.66
CA LYS A 2 42.88 -42.75 2.26
C LYS A 2 41.62 -43.56 2.60
N LEU A 3 40.51 -42.87 2.88
CA LEU A 3 39.10 -43.16 2.49
C LEU A 3 38.23 -42.00 3.04
N LYS A 4 37.97 -40.94 2.25
CA LYS A 4 36.73 -40.65 1.49
C LYS A 4 35.43 -40.91 2.26
N ASN A 5 34.65 -39.84 2.48
CA ASN A 5 33.23 -39.80 2.12
C ASN A 5 32.80 -38.36 1.78
N ASN A 6 32.26 -38.21 0.57
CA ASN A 6 31.67 -37.01 0.00
C ASN A 6 30.35 -36.69 0.72
N SER A 7 30.09 -35.41 0.98
CA SER A 7 28.74 -34.86 0.91
C SER A 7 28.79 -33.47 0.29
N LEU A 8 28.17 -33.36 -0.89
CA LEU A 8 27.96 -32.13 -1.63
C LEU A 8 27.17 -31.14 -0.77
N SER A 9 27.77 -30.00 -0.41
CA SER A 9 27.01 -28.82 -0.01
C SER A 9 27.10 -27.79 -1.12
N ALA A 10 25.96 -27.62 -1.80
CA ALA A 10 25.71 -26.67 -2.85
C ALA A 10 26.32 -25.30 -2.54
N GLY A 11 27.00 -24.72 -3.53
CA GLY A 11 27.47 -23.35 -3.48
C GLY A 11 26.27 -22.42 -3.26
N GLY A 12 26.15 -21.92 -2.04
CA GLY A 12 25.24 -20.83 -1.73
C GLY A 12 25.66 -19.63 -2.56
N PHE A 13 24.83 -19.26 -3.53
CA PHE A 13 24.95 -17.99 -4.22
C PHE A 13 24.88 -16.88 -3.16
N ALA A 14 26.03 -16.33 -2.81
CA ALA A 14 26.11 -15.18 -1.94
C ALA A 14 25.40 -14.00 -2.64
N HIS A 15 24.16 -13.76 -2.25
CA HIS A 15 23.42 -12.60 -2.72
C HIS A 15 24.17 -11.34 -2.26
N PRO A 16 24.52 -10.42 -3.19
CA PRO A 16 25.08 -9.14 -2.80
C PRO A 16 24.04 -8.43 -1.93
N LYS A 17 24.39 -8.15 -0.67
CA LYS A 17 23.61 -7.28 0.21
C LYS A 17 23.66 -5.88 -0.40
N PHE A 18 22.68 -5.55 -1.24
CA PHE A 18 22.48 -4.17 -1.67
C PHE A 18 21.94 -3.39 -0.47
N SER A 19 22.67 -2.32 -0.12
CA SER A 19 22.45 -1.35 0.95
C SER A 19 20.99 -1.06 1.30
N ASP A 20 20.73 -0.72 2.57
CA ASP A 20 19.45 -0.26 3.18
C ASP A 20 18.79 0.98 2.52
N GLU A 21 19.13 1.32 1.27
CA GLU A 21 18.47 2.37 0.51
C GLU A 21 17.01 1.96 0.23
N PRO A 22 16.01 2.78 0.63
CA PRO A 22 14.61 2.46 0.38
C PRO A 22 14.34 2.41 -1.12
N ILE A 23 13.74 1.30 -1.58
CA ILE A 23 13.41 1.09 -3.01
C ILE A 23 12.39 2.11 -3.51
N LEU A 24 11.47 2.53 -2.64
CA LEU A 24 10.39 3.46 -2.94
C LEU A 24 10.59 4.76 -2.18
N ILE A 25 10.44 5.87 -2.90
CA ILE A 25 10.42 7.24 -2.37
C ILE A 25 8.97 7.72 -2.37
N GLN A 26 8.54 8.33 -1.27
CA GLN A 26 7.23 8.96 -1.21
C GLN A 26 7.29 10.29 -1.98
N HIS A 27 6.53 10.42 -3.07
CA HIS A 27 6.41 11.67 -3.81
C HIS A 27 4.96 12.15 -3.79
N ARG A 28 4.73 13.25 -3.04
CA ARG A 28 3.38 13.71 -2.69
C ARG A 28 2.60 12.57 -2.01
N THR A 29 1.54 12.09 -2.65
CA THR A 29 0.63 11.07 -2.14
C THR A 29 0.83 9.68 -2.75
N GLU A 30 1.83 9.50 -3.62
CA GLU A 30 2.06 8.24 -4.36
C GLU A 30 3.51 7.74 -4.16
N PRO A 31 3.73 6.44 -3.88
CA PRO A 31 5.06 5.86 -3.86
C PRO A 31 5.65 5.80 -5.28
N ARG A 32 6.93 6.15 -5.43
CA ARG A 32 7.64 6.18 -6.72
C ARG A 32 9.06 5.64 -6.63
N ILE A 33 9.61 5.20 -7.76
CA ILE A 33 10.97 4.70 -7.90
C ILE A 33 11.86 5.77 -8.51
N ASP A 34 13.04 5.97 -7.91
CA ASP A 34 14.08 6.82 -8.46
C ASP A 34 14.78 6.15 -9.65
N SER A 35 14.79 6.85 -10.79
CA SER A 35 15.57 6.45 -11.98
C SER A 35 17.07 6.23 -11.70
N ARG A 36 17.67 6.92 -10.73
CA ARG A 36 19.08 6.71 -10.33
C ARG A 36 19.28 5.34 -9.70
N LEU A 37 18.39 4.98 -8.77
CA LEU A 37 18.37 3.66 -8.14
C LEU A 37 18.11 2.57 -9.19
N PHE A 38 17.16 2.79 -10.10
CA PHE A 38 16.91 1.89 -11.22
C PHE A 38 18.19 1.65 -12.01
N ALA A 39 18.84 2.70 -12.53
CA ALA A 39 20.06 2.56 -13.32
C ALA A 39 21.18 1.83 -12.55
N LYS A 40 21.38 2.15 -11.27
CA LYS A 40 22.35 1.49 -10.37
C LYS A 40 22.07 -0.01 -10.24
N ARG A 41 20.81 -0.40 -9.96
CA ARG A 41 20.41 -1.80 -9.71
C ARG A 41 20.54 -2.71 -10.93
N ILE A 42 20.35 -2.17 -12.14
CA ILE A 42 20.48 -2.95 -13.39
C ILE A 42 21.85 -2.78 -14.07
N GLY A 43 22.75 -2.04 -13.43
CA GLY A 43 24.14 -1.85 -13.88
C GLY A 43 24.31 -0.97 -15.11
N ILE A 44 23.39 -0.05 -15.42
CA ILE A 44 23.54 0.88 -16.57
C ILE A 44 23.88 2.29 -16.11
N LYS A 45 24.44 3.10 -17.02
CA LYS A 45 24.67 4.52 -16.76
C LYS A 45 23.33 5.24 -16.65
N HIS A 46 23.12 6.04 -15.59
CA HIS A 46 21.88 6.80 -15.38
C HIS A 46 21.52 7.70 -16.57
N LYS A 47 22.52 8.33 -17.20
CA LYS A 47 22.32 9.12 -18.43
C LYS A 47 21.58 8.33 -19.54
N ASN A 48 21.88 7.05 -19.71
CA ASN A 48 21.24 6.22 -20.74
C ASN A 48 19.76 5.95 -20.38
N LEU A 49 19.49 5.65 -19.11
CA LEU A 49 18.11 5.48 -18.64
C LEU A 49 17.31 6.78 -18.75
N PHE A 50 17.94 7.91 -18.40
CA PHE A 50 17.34 9.23 -18.49
C PHE A 50 16.91 9.56 -19.92
N GLU A 51 17.79 9.36 -20.91
CA GLU A 51 17.44 9.60 -22.32
C GLU A 51 16.36 8.63 -22.82
N LEU A 52 16.34 7.39 -22.35
CA LEU A 52 15.26 6.44 -22.67
C LEU A 52 13.91 6.90 -22.10
N ILE A 53 13.87 7.32 -20.83
CA ILE A 53 12.67 7.87 -20.21
C ILE A 53 12.21 9.10 -21.01
N LYS A 54 13.13 10.00 -21.36
CA LYS A 54 12.84 11.21 -22.15
C LYS A 54 12.24 10.88 -23.51
N LYS A 55 12.78 9.88 -24.21
CA LYS A 55 12.28 9.40 -25.50
C LYS A 55 10.85 8.86 -25.41
N HIS A 56 10.49 8.23 -24.29
CA HIS A 56 9.20 7.60 -24.07
C HIS A 56 8.26 8.40 -23.15
N ILE A 57 8.49 9.71 -22.98
CA ILE A 57 7.70 10.57 -22.09
C ILE A 57 6.20 10.53 -22.41
N LYS A 58 5.82 10.51 -23.69
CA LYS A 58 4.42 10.56 -24.09
C LYS A 58 3.67 9.33 -23.59
N GLN A 59 4.22 8.14 -23.83
CA GLN A 59 3.66 6.87 -23.38
C GLN A 59 3.67 6.75 -21.85
N LEU A 60 4.74 7.20 -21.19
CA LEU A 60 4.82 7.18 -19.73
C LEU A 60 3.75 8.06 -19.06
N ARG A 61 3.33 9.15 -19.72
CA ARG A 61 2.28 10.05 -19.22
C ARG A 61 0.87 9.44 -19.32
N GLU A 62 0.68 8.41 -20.16
CA GLU A 62 -0.59 7.66 -20.21
C GLU A 62 -0.85 6.88 -18.91
N PHE A 63 0.23 6.50 -18.21
CA PHE A 63 0.17 5.80 -16.91
C PHE A 63 0.15 6.74 -15.70
N GLY A 64 -0.06 8.05 -15.93
CA GLY A 64 -0.17 9.06 -14.89
C GLY A 64 0.91 10.14 -14.99
N SER A 65 0.88 11.09 -14.05
CA SER A 65 1.81 12.21 -14.06
C SER A 65 3.26 11.74 -13.94
N LEU A 66 4.15 12.36 -14.70
CA LEU A 66 5.59 12.15 -14.62
C LEU A 66 6.20 13.48 -14.12
N PRO A 67 6.61 13.57 -12.85
CA PRO A 67 7.19 14.78 -12.28
C PRO A 67 8.32 15.29 -13.16
N SER A 68 8.24 16.57 -13.49
CA SER A 68 9.30 17.28 -14.19
C SER A 68 10.52 17.32 -13.29
N PHE A 69 11.52 16.48 -13.59
CA PHE A 69 12.90 16.44 -13.04
C PHE A 69 13.10 17.05 -11.64
N GLU A 70 13.31 16.21 -10.64
CA GLU A 70 13.81 16.70 -9.35
C GLU A 70 15.29 17.05 -9.47
N THR A 71 15.69 18.06 -8.69
CA THR A 71 17.00 18.71 -8.78
C THR A 71 17.79 18.41 -7.51
N GLU A 72 18.76 17.50 -7.57
CA GLU A 72 19.71 17.31 -6.48
C GLU A 72 20.99 18.10 -6.77
N SER A 73 21.46 18.87 -5.77
CA SER A 73 22.72 19.59 -5.83
C SER A 73 23.87 18.65 -5.49
N VAL A 74 24.69 18.29 -6.49
CA VAL A 74 25.92 17.54 -6.23
C VAL A 74 27.07 18.54 -6.18
N LYS A 75 27.72 18.67 -5.01
CA LYS A 75 29.02 19.32 -4.88
C LYS A 75 30.10 18.28 -5.19
N GLU A 76 30.65 18.31 -6.41
CA GLU A 76 31.92 17.62 -6.70
C GLU A 76 33.07 18.46 -6.12
N VAL A 77 33.92 17.84 -5.28
CA VAL A 77 35.13 18.50 -4.75
C VAL A 77 36.04 18.85 -5.93
N GLY A 78 36.22 20.16 -6.19
CA GLY A 78 37.05 20.69 -7.26
C GLY A 78 36.31 21.21 -8.51
N ALA A 79 34.98 21.11 -8.58
CA ALA A 79 34.21 21.63 -9.72
C ALA A 79 33.79 23.10 -9.55
N ARG A 80 34.05 23.96 -10.55
CA ARG A 80 33.42 25.29 -10.66
C ARG A 80 31.96 25.13 -11.07
N GLY A 81 31.05 25.15 -10.09
CA GLY A 81 29.60 25.18 -10.31
C GLY A 81 28.86 23.96 -9.74
N VAL A 82 27.65 24.17 -9.23
CA VAL A 82 26.76 23.09 -8.78
C VAL A 82 26.21 22.37 -10.00
N LYS A 83 26.55 21.08 -10.18
CA LYS A 83 25.91 20.24 -11.20
C LYS A 83 24.59 19.71 -10.63
N TYR A 84 23.51 20.06 -11.30
CA TYR A 84 22.18 19.53 -11.00
C TYR A 84 21.95 18.23 -11.77
N HIS A 85 21.90 17.10 -11.07
CA HIS A 85 21.52 15.83 -11.69
C HIS A 85 20.00 15.74 -11.74
N ARG A 86 19.44 15.86 -12.96
CA ARG A 86 18.01 15.66 -13.21
C ARG A 86 17.68 14.18 -13.18
N TYR A 87 16.67 13.79 -12.41
CA TYR A 87 16.19 12.41 -12.35
C TYR A 87 14.65 12.35 -12.39
N TYR A 88 14.12 11.20 -12.76
CA TYR A 88 12.69 10.94 -12.81
C TYR A 88 12.26 10.03 -11.65
N LEU A 89 11.05 10.30 -11.16
CA LEU A 89 10.33 9.46 -10.20
C LEU A 89 9.20 8.73 -10.93
N LEU A 90 9.31 7.41 -11.03
CA LEU A 90 8.38 6.55 -11.77
C LEU A 90 7.38 5.89 -10.83
N ASN A 91 6.09 5.92 -11.14
CA ASN A 91 5.12 5.07 -10.45
C ASN A 91 5.24 3.60 -10.91
N GLU A 92 4.43 2.70 -10.32
CA GLU A 92 4.50 1.26 -10.60
C GLU A 92 4.29 0.93 -12.09
N ASN A 93 3.28 1.50 -12.72
CA ASN A 93 2.95 1.24 -14.13
C ASN A 93 4.01 1.82 -15.08
N GLN A 94 4.54 3.01 -14.78
CA GLN A 94 5.64 3.62 -15.52
C GLN A 94 6.91 2.78 -15.41
N PHE A 95 7.21 2.26 -14.22
CA PHE A 95 8.34 1.35 -14.00
C PHE A 95 8.20 0.06 -14.82
N ASP A 96 7.04 -0.59 -14.76
CA ASP A 96 6.75 -1.81 -15.49
C ASP A 96 6.91 -1.61 -17.01
N PHE A 97 6.38 -0.51 -17.55
CA PHE A 97 6.58 -0.15 -18.94
C PHE A 97 8.06 0.06 -19.29
N MET A 98 8.82 0.77 -18.44
CA MET A 98 10.26 0.95 -18.65
C MET A 98 11.01 -0.39 -18.62
N CYS A 99 10.60 -1.34 -17.79
CA CYS A 99 11.16 -2.69 -17.75
C CYS A 99 10.94 -3.52 -19.04
N ARG A 100 9.97 -3.14 -19.88
CA ARG A 100 9.77 -3.73 -21.22
C ARG A 100 10.74 -3.16 -22.26
N ILE A 101 11.23 -1.94 -22.04
CA ILE A 101 12.11 -1.23 -22.98
C ILE A 101 13.58 -1.40 -22.61
N VAL A 102 13.89 -1.32 -21.32
CA VAL A 102 15.25 -1.27 -20.80
C VAL A 102 15.81 -2.69 -20.67
N ARG A 103 16.97 -2.92 -21.30
CA ARG A 103 17.74 -4.15 -21.11
C ARG A 103 18.83 -3.91 -20.06
N GLY A 104 18.78 -4.66 -18.97
CA GLY A 104 19.82 -4.67 -17.95
C GLY A 104 21.10 -5.32 -18.48
N ARG A 105 22.24 -5.10 -17.80
CA ARG A 105 23.49 -5.78 -18.15
C ARG A 105 23.50 -7.26 -17.75
N ASN A 106 22.75 -7.60 -16.71
CA ASN A 106 22.65 -8.94 -16.17
C ASN A 106 21.16 -9.30 -15.98
N HIS A 107 20.76 -10.45 -16.51
CA HIS A 107 19.40 -10.95 -16.46
C HIS A 107 18.92 -11.25 -15.03
N GLU A 108 19.78 -11.87 -14.21
CA GLU A 108 19.46 -12.19 -12.81
C GLU A 108 19.29 -10.91 -11.99
N GLN A 109 20.20 -9.94 -12.17
CA GLN A 109 20.08 -8.64 -11.48
C GLN A 109 18.80 -7.90 -11.87
N MET A 110 18.44 -7.90 -13.15
CA MET A 110 17.19 -7.32 -13.63
C MET A 110 15.98 -8.04 -13.04
N THR A 111 16.01 -9.37 -12.98
CA THR A 111 14.92 -10.19 -12.43
C THR A 111 14.74 -9.94 -10.94
N GLN A 112 15.84 -9.92 -10.18
CA GLN A 112 15.81 -9.63 -8.75
C GLN A 112 15.31 -8.21 -8.49
N PHE A 113 15.76 -7.23 -9.28
CA PHE A 113 15.31 -5.85 -9.11
C PHE A 113 13.81 -5.69 -9.41
N LYS A 114 13.28 -6.34 -10.44
CA LYS A 114 11.84 -6.39 -10.70
C LYS A 114 11.09 -6.98 -9.51
N LEU A 115 11.55 -8.12 -8.99
CA LEU A 115 10.92 -8.77 -7.83
C LEU A 115 10.93 -7.88 -6.58
N ASP A 116 12.07 -7.24 -6.30
CA ASP A 116 12.24 -6.32 -5.16
C ASP A 116 11.26 -5.14 -5.26
N VAL A 117 11.13 -4.56 -6.45
CA VAL A 117 10.17 -3.48 -6.75
C VAL A 117 8.73 -3.95 -6.59
N THR A 118 8.37 -5.10 -7.17
CA THR A 118 7.02 -5.67 -7.05
C THR A 118 6.66 -5.92 -5.58
N LYS A 119 7.57 -6.49 -4.79
CA LYS A 119 7.38 -6.66 -3.34
C LYS A 119 7.22 -5.33 -2.63
N ALA A 120 8.02 -4.33 -2.97
CA ALA A 120 7.95 -3.02 -2.34
C ALA A 120 6.61 -2.33 -2.61
N PHE A 121 6.13 -2.32 -3.86
CA PHE A 121 4.81 -1.77 -4.20
C PHE A 121 3.67 -2.60 -3.61
N SER A 122 3.77 -3.93 -3.63
CA SER A 122 2.78 -4.80 -2.99
C SER A 122 2.68 -4.53 -1.49
N LYS A 123 3.83 -4.40 -0.80
CA LYS A 123 3.87 -4.03 0.61
C LYS A 123 3.32 -2.63 0.83
N LYS A 124 3.60 -1.68 -0.06
CA LYS A 124 3.02 -0.33 0.01
C LYS A 124 1.53 -0.30 -0.27
N ARG A 125 0.97 -1.16 -1.12
CA ARG A 125 -0.48 -1.30 -1.29
C ARG A 125 -1.14 -1.95 -0.08
N ALA A 126 -0.50 -2.96 0.51
CA ALA A 126 -0.99 -3.61 1.72
C ALA A 126 -0.89 -2.71 2.95
N ALA A 127 0.17 -1.88 3.04
CA ALA A 127 0.42 -0.91 4.10
C ALA A 127 -0.10 0.49 3.77
N GLU A 128 -0.62 0.73 2.56
CA GLU A 128 -1.43 1.89 2.29
C GLU A 128 -2.65 1.68 3.19
N PRO A 129 -2.89 2.58 4.16
CA PRO A 129 -4.06 2.49 4.99
C PRO A 129 -5.20 2.34 4.02
N ILE A 130 -6.09 1.35 4.21
CA ILE A 130 -7.36 1.31 3.51
C ILE A 130 -7.90 2.72 3.66
N ARG A 131 -7.76 3.54 2.60
CA ARG A 131 -8.14 4.92 2.68
C ARG A 131 -9.60 4.88 3.08
N ARG A 132 -10.06 5.84 3.87
CA ARG A 132 -11.48 5.94 4.25
C ARG A 132 -12.44 5.79 3.04
N GLU A 133 -11.94 6.02 1.83
CA GLU A 133 -12.59 5.90 0.51
C GLU A 133 -12.48 4.51 -0.16
N TYR A 134 -11.75 3.54 0.39
CA TYR A 134 -11.51 2.20 -0.18
C TYR A 134 -11.76 1.04 0.78
N LEU A 135 -12.44 1.27 1.91
CA LEU A 135 -13.10 0.15 2.56
C LEU A 135 -14.17 -0.35 1.56
N PRO A 136 -14.09 -1.60 1.05
CA PRO A 136 -14.79 -2.01 -0.18
C PRO A 136 -16.31 -1.77 -0.16
N HIS A 137 -16.91 -1.71 1.04
CA HIS A 137 -18.35 -1.60 1.26
C HIS A 137 -18.74 -0.28 1.97
N TYR A 138 -17.85 0.71 2.01
CA TYR A 138 -18.09 1.98 2.71
C TYR A 138 -19.26 2.75 2.10
N HIS A 139 -19.22 2.97 0.79
CA HIS A 139 -20.26 3.71 0.08
C HIS A 139 -21.61 3.00 0.20
N GLU A 140 -21.63 1.68 0.01
CA GLU A 140 -22.85 0.87 0.15
C GLU A 140 -23.47 0.98 1.55
N SER A 141 -22.67 0.91 2.61
CA SER A 141 -23.15 1.10 3.99
C SER A 141 -23.73 2.51 4.21
N ARG A 142 -23.07 3.56 3.70
CA ARG A 142 -23.54 4.94 3.85
C ARG A 142 -24.77 5.23 3.00
N ASP A 143 -24.85 4.65 1.81
CA ASP A 143 -25.99 4.75 0.91
C ASP A 143 -27.21 4.08 1.53
N ALA A 144 -27.07 2.86 2.04
CA ALA A 144 -28.16 2.15 2.73
C ALA A 144 -28.64 2.93 3.98
N LEU A 145 -27.71 3.53 4.74
CA LEU A 145 -28.07 4.37 5.87
C LEU A 145 -28.80 5.66 5.44
N ARG A 146 -28.40 6.27 4.32
CA ARG A 146 -29.11 7.42 3.73
C ARG A 146 -30.52 7.04 3.33
N ASP A 147 -30.70 5.87 2.72
CA ASP A 147 -32.00 5.39 2.24
C ASP A 147 -32.98 5.11 3.40
N LEU A 148 -32.46 4.84 4.60
CA LEU A 148 -33.20 4.77 5.87
C LEU A 148 -33.56 6.15 6.47
N GLY A 149 -33.30 7.25 5.76
CA GLY A 149 -33.60 8.61 6.19
C GLY A 149 -32.60 9.20 7.19
N ALA A 150 -31.33 8.79 7.13
CA ALA A 150 -30.34 9.22 8.11
C ALA A 150 -29.91 10.69 8.00
N GLU A 151 -30.03 11.40 9.12
CA GLU A 151 -29.42 12.71 9.35
C GLU A 151 -27.93 12.66 9.75
N LYS A 152 -27.26 13.82 9.73
CA LYS A 152 -25.82 13.98 10.03
C LYS A 152 -25.34 13.27 11.29
N TYR A 153 -26.13 13.29 12.38
CA TYR A 153 -25.73 12.67 13.65
C TYR A 153 -25.70 11.14 13.57
N HIS A 154 -26.48 10.50 12.69
CA HIS A 154 -26.45 9.05 12.50
C HIS A 154 -25.10 8.58 11.97
N TYR A 155 -24.53 9.30 10.99
CA TYR A 155 -23.20 9.00 10.46
C TYR A 155 -22.10 9.15 11.51
N ILE A 156 -22.24 10.17 12.38
CA ILE A 156 -21.30 10.40 13.49
C ILE A 156 -21.40 9.25 14.51
N ASN A 157 -22.62 8.83 14.86
CA ASN A 157 -22.84 7.73 15.80
C ASN A 157 -22.29 6.41 15.27
N LEU A 158 -22.53 6.13 13.99
CA LEU A 158 -22.01 4.94 13.34
C LEU A 158 -20.48 4.93 13.33
N ALA A 159 -19.85 6.05 12.96
CA ALA A 159 -18.40 6.18 13.00
C ALA A 159 -17.81 6.01 14.42
N ARG A 160 -18.54 6.46 15.46
CA ARG A 160 -18.16 6.24 16.86
C ARG A 160 -18.25 4.76 17.26
N THR A 161 -19.30 4.07 16.82
CA THR A 161 -19.47 2.63 17.07
C THR A 161 -18.34 1.81 16.44
N GLU A 162 -18.01 2.11 15.18
CA GLU A 162 -16.88 1.49 14.47
C GLU A 162 -15.55 1.73 15.22
N ASN A 163 -15.29 2.99 15.58
CA ASN A 163 -14.07 3.39 16.29
C ASN A 163 -13.91 2.70 17.65
N ARG A 164 -15.02 2.51 18.38
CA ARG A 164 -15.02 1.90 19.72
C ARG A 164 -14.46 0.48 19.70
N LEU A 165 -14.86 -0.33 18.73
CA LEU A 165 -14.40 -1.73 18.67
C LEU A 165 -13.02 -1.86 18.01
N THR A 166 -12.63 -0.97 17.09
CA THR A 166 -11.28 -0.99 16.51
C THR A 166 -10.22 -0.34 17.41
N GLY A 167 -10.63 0.34 18.49
CA GLY A 167 -9.73 1.12 19.34
C GLY A 167 -9.14 2.36 18.67
N LEU A 168 -9.77 2.88 17.62
CA LEU A 168 -9.28 4.03 16.85
C LEU A 168 -9.91 5.33 17.35
N LEU A 169 -9.12 6.40 17.49
CA LEU A 169 -9.68 7.73 17.75
C LEU A 169 -10.18 8.41 16.47
N THR A 170 -10.88 9.54 16.65
CA THR A 170 -11.35 10.34 15.52
C THR A 170 -10.15 10.92 14.76
N GLY A 171 -10.03 10.59 13.48
CA GLY A 171 -8.92 11.05 12.62
C GLY A 171 -7.77 10.04 12.49
N GLU A 172 -7.71 9.01 13.34
CA GLU A 172 -6.62 8.01 13.33
C GLU A 172 -6.85 6.85 12.35
N ARG A 173 -7.98 6.83 11.63
CA ARG A 173 -8.25 5.77 10.66
C ARG A 173 -7.24 5.70 9.52
N ALA A 174 -6.56 6.81 9.22
CA ALA A 174 -5.51 6.85 8.22
C ALA A 174 -4.20 6.18 8.69
N SER A 175 -4.10 5.79 9.96
CA SER A 175 -2.94 5.09 10.53
C SER A 175 -3.32 3.73 11.13
N ALA A 176 -4.50 3.19 10.79
CA ALA A 176 -4.97 1.91 11.31
C ALA A 176 -4.06 0.75 10.85
N ASP A 177 -3.79 -0.18 11.76
CA ASP A 177 -3.01 -1.40 11.47
C ASP A 177 -3.85 -2.49 10.77
N GLU A 178 -3.21 -3.58 10.32
CA GLU A 178 -3.86 -4.66 9.59
C GLU A 178 -5.03 -5.31 10.36
N GLN A 179 -4.92 -5.44 11.69
CA GLN A 179 -5.98 -6.03 12.52
C GLN A 179 -7.17 -5.07 12.63
N GLN A 180 -6.91 -3.79 12.87
CA GLN A 180 -7.93 -2.74 12.92
C GLN A 180 -8.65 -2.59 11.58
N LEU A 181 -7.92 -2.70 10.47
CA LEU A 181 -8.48 -2.68 9.12
C LEU A 181 -9.37 -3.90 8.85
N GLY A 182 -8.94 -5.10 9.26
CA GLY A 182 -9.77 -6.31 9.18
C GLY A 182 -11.09 -6.17 9.96
N LEU A 183 -11.02 -5.62 11.18
CA LEU A 183 -12.22 -5.35 12.00
C LEU A 183 -13.18 -4.37 11.33
N LEU A 184 -12.68 -3.30 10.71
CA LEU A 184 -13.52 -2.34 9.96
C LEU A 184 -14.26 -3.02 8.80
N VAL A 185 -13.62 -3.94 8.08
CA VAL A 185 -14.28 -4.69 6.99
C VAL A 185 -15.40 -5.58 7.54
N CYS A 186 -15.17 -6.25 8.67
CA CYS A 186 -16.21 -7.04 9.34
C CYS A 186 -17.41 -6.17 9.77
N MET A 187 -17.15 -4.99 10.33
CA MET A 187 -18.21 -4.04 10.70
C MET A 187 -19.07 -3.64 9.52
N GLN A 188 -18.46 -3.38 8.36
CA GLN A 188 -19.24 -3.01 7.17
C GLN A 188 -20.18 -4.12 6.70
N LYS A 189 -19.78 -5.39 6.85
CA LYS A 189 -20.67 -6.50 6.54
C LYS A 189 -21.81 -6.62 7.54
N ILE A 190 -21.55 -6.36 8.81
CA ILE A 190 -22.58 -6.28 9.85
C ILE A 190 -23.55 -5.13 9.57
N GLU A 191 -23.03 -3.96 9.20
CA GLU A 191 -23.81 -2.77 8.81
C GLU A 191 -24.72 -3.07 7.63
N GLN A 192 -24.18 -3.64 6.55
CA GLN A 192 -24.96 -4.02 5.38
C GLN A 192 -26.12 -4.93 5.73
N ALA A 193 -25.86 -6.00 6.49
CA ALA A 193 -26.90 -6.93 6.90
C ALA A 193 -27.96 -6.23 7.78
N ALA A 194 -27.55 -5.41 8.75
CA ALA A 194 -28.46 -4.72 9.64
C ALA A 194 -29.31 -3.66 8.92
N PHE A 195 -28.72 -2.94 7.96
CA PHE A 195 -29.43 -1.94 7.17
C PHE A 195 -30.40 -2.58 6.18
N GLN A 196 -30.01 -3.69 5.54
CA GLN A 196 -30.92 -4.42 4.66
C GLN A 196 -32.14 -4.93 5.45
N ASP A 197 -31.91 -5.58 6.60
CA ASP A 197 -33.00 -6.04 7.47
C ASP A 197 -33.91 -4.88 7.92
N ALA A 198 -33.32 -3.72 8.20
CA ALA A 198 -34.05 -2.52 8.59
C ALA A 198 -34.87 -1.93 7.45
N ILE A 199 -34.35 -1.92 6.22
CA ILE A 199 -35.07 -1.48 5.01
C ILE A 199 -36.26 -2.41 4.77
N ASP A 200 -36.02 -3.73 4.78
CA ASP A 200 -37.05 -4.74 4.53
C ASP A 200 -38.17 -4.71 5.58
N SER A 201 -37.82 -4.33 6.81
CA SER A 201 -38.74 -4.23 7.95
C SER A 201 -39.35 -2.82 8.13
N GLY A 202 -39.04 -1.86 7.27
CA GLY A 202 -39.55 -0.47 7.35
C GLY A 202 -39.11 0.28 8.61
N LEU A 203 -37.93 -0.02 9.15
CA LEU A 203 -37.39 0.60 10.36
C LEU A 203 -36.73 1.96 10.05
N SER A 204 -36.64 2.80 11.09
CA SER A 204 -35.92 4.08 11.02
C SER A 204 -34.40 3.91 11.10
N ALA A 205 -33.64 4.89 10.60
CA ALA A 205 -32.18 4.95 10.76
C ALA A 205 -31.72 4.80 12.23
N THR A 206 -32.45 5.35 13.19
CA THR A 206 -32.11 5.19 14.62
C THR A 206 -32.22 3.73 15.06
N GLN A 207 -33.28 3.03 14.66
CA GLN A 207 -33.48 1.61 14.98
C GLN A 207 -32.42 0.74 14.31
N ALA A 208 -32.09 1.05 13.05
CA ALA A 208 -31.05 0.35 12.30
C ALA A 208 -29.68 0.49 12.98
N LEU A 209 -29.30 1.69 13.44
CA LEU A 209 -28.05 1.90 14.18
C LEU A 209 -28.00 1.18 15.54
N ARG A 210 -29.14 1.03 16.22
CA ARG A 210 -29.21 0.23 17.45
C ARG A 210 -28.92 -1.24 17.14
N GLU A 211 -29.48 -1.77 16.06
CA GLU A 211 -29.23 -3.15 15.63
C GLU A 211 -27.77 -3.36 15.19
N VAL A 212 -27.18 -2.41 14.45
CA VAL A 212 -25.74 -2.42 14.14
C VAL A 212 -24.91 -2.49 15.41
N SER A 213 -25.19 -1.63 16.39
CA SER A 213 -24.43 -1.59 17.65
C SER A 213 -24.52 -2.92 18.40
N LYS A 214 -25.71 -3.51 18.46
CA LYS A 214 -25.95 -4.83 19.08
C LYS A 214 -25.17 -5.94 18.37
N ARG A 215 -25.20 -6.00 17.03
CA ARG A 215 -24.49 -7.02 16.26
C ARG A 215 -22.97 -6.87 16.36
N ILE A 216 -22.47 -5.62 16.39
CA ILE A 216 -21.05 -5.33 16.62
C ILE A 216 -20.61 -5.79 18.02
N GLU A 217 -21.43 -5.58 19.05
CA GLU A 217 -21.15 -6.06 20.41
C GLU A 217 -21.15 -7.59 20.50
N GLN A 218 -22.07 -8.26 19.81
CA GLN A 218 -22.08 -9.72 19.69
C GLN A 218 -20.83 -10.23 18.96
N PHE A 219 -20.40 -9.57 17.89
CA PHE A 219 -19.17 -9.91 17.20
C PHE A 219 -17.94 -9.72 18.11
N ALA A 220 -17.90 -8.63 18.88
CA ALA A 220 -16.83 -8.36 19.83
C ALA A 220 -16.72 -9.43 20.93
N SER A 221 -17.85 -9.95 21.43
CA SER A 221 -17.86 -11.00 22.45
C SER A 221 -17.32 -12.33 21.93
N LEU A 222 -17.54 -12.65 20.64
CA LEU A 222 -16.97 -13.83 19.99
C LEU A 222 -15.45 -13.74 19.81
N MET A 223 -14.93 -12.53 19.61
CA MET A 223 -13.50 -12.27 19.44
C MET A 223 -12.74 -12.17 20.77
N SER A 224 -13.46 -12.00 21.88
CA SER A 224 -12.86 -11.93 23.21
C SER A 224 -12.42 -13.33 23.65
N PRO A 225 -11.20 -13.50 24.20
CA PRO A 225 -10.79 -14.79 24.73
C PRO A 225 -11.77 -15.21 25.83
N THR A 226 -12.42 -16.36 25.67
CA THR A 226 -13.24 -16.95 26.72
C THR A 226 -12.33 -17.22 27.91
N VAL A 227 -12.43 -16.39 28.95
CA VAL A 227 -11.85 -16.70 30.25
C VAL A 227 -12.62 -17.92 30.75
N ARG A 228 -12.06 -19.12 30.53
CA ARG A 228 -12.42 -20.31 31.28
C ARG A 228 -11.95 -20.07 32.71
N ILE A 229 -12.81 -19.49 33.54
CA ILE A 229 -12.64 -19.58 34.99
C ILE A 229 -12.69 -21.07 35.33
N GLY A 230 -11.66 -21.53 36.04
CA GLY A 230 -11.21 -22.91 36.12
C GLY A 230 -12.22 -23.95 36.60
N GLY A 231 -11.90 -25.20 36.26
CA GLY A 231 -12.17 -26.35 37.11
C GLY A 231 -11.06 -26.55 38.13
#